data_AF-A0A936GG95-F1
#
_entry.id   AF-A0A936GG95-F1
#
_cell.length_a   1.000
_cell.length_b   1.000
_cell.length_c   1.000
_cell.angle_alpha   90.00
_cell.angle_beta   90.00
_cell.angle_gamma   90.00
#
_symmetry.space_group_name_H-M   'P 1'
#
loop_
_entity.id
_entity.type
_entity.pdbx_description
1 polymer ?
#
loop_
_entity_poly.entity_id
_entity_poly.type
_entity_poly.pdbx_seq_one_letter_code
_entity_poly.pdbx_strand_id
1 'polypeptide(L)'
;MNIYTYIYFCFYDTFLRLRKNDIPATNGIHMMSLLLGMNTMILFLALDIKFMHLFYNVLKIGKYGGGLFIVFFYVLNFFLLYYNKKYEKIYQEYHGKYKHQKAISIIVSIVLSIEAFGGFIFYFIIRYPEKFF
;
A
#
# COMPACT_ATOMS: atom_id res chain seq x y z
N MET A 1 -12.86 -10.84 11.49
CA MET A 1 -12.55 -10.46 10.08
C MET A 1 -11.58 -9.29 10.14
N ASN A 2 -10.36 -9.41 9.60
CA ASN A 2 -9.39 -8.32 9.65
C ASN A 2 -9.48 -7.49 8.35
N ILE A 3 -9.64 -6.18 8.48
CA ILE A 3 -9.72 -5.25 7.33
C ILE A 3 -8.48 -5.35 6.44
N TYR A 4 -7.31 -5.58 7.04
CA TYR A 4 -6.06 -5.77 6.32
C TYR A 4 -6.10 -6.96 5.36
N THR A 5 -6.63 -8.11 5.79
CA THR A 5 -6.74 -9.31 4.93
C THR A 5 -7.78 -9.13 3.83
N TYR A 6 -8.84 -8.35 4.08
CA TYR A 6 -9.85 -8.03 3.09
C TYR A 6 -9.29 -7.12 1.99
N ILE A 7 -8.56 -6.07 2.36
CA ILE A 7 -7.91 -5.17 1.38
C ILE A 7 -6.91 -5.95 0.53
N TYR A 8 -6.08 -6.80 1.15
CA TYR A 8 -5.18 -7.68 0.40
C TYR A 8 -5.93 -8.55 -0.61
N PHE A 9 -7.06 -9.16 -0.21
CA PHE A 9 -7.91 -9.92 -1.11
C PHE A 9 -8.42 -9.08 -2.29
N CYS A 10 -8.86 -7.84 -2.06
CA CYS A 10 -9.32 -6.95 -3.13
C CYS A 10 -8.24 -6.70 -4.19
N PHE A 11 -7.00 -6.43 -3.77
CA PHE A 11 -5.87 -6.28 -4.70
C PHE A 11 -5.55 -7.59 -5.43
N TYR A 12 -5.47 -8.70 -4.69
CA TYR A 12 -5.20 -10.02 -5.24
C TYR A 12 -6.21 -10.41 -6.33
N ASP A 13 -7.50 -10.24 -6.04
CA ASP A 13 -8.62 -10.54 -6.96
C ASP A 13 -8.64 -9.58 -8.15
N THR A 14 -8.24 -8.33 -7.97
CA THR A 14 -8.07 -7.36 -9.06
C THR A 14 -6.91 -7.77 -9.99
N PHE A 15 -5.76 -8.14 -9.45
CA PHE A 15 -4.60 -8.58 -10.27
C PHE A 15 -4.82 -9.90 -10.98
N LEU A 16 -5.52 -10.86 -10.34
CA LEU A 16 -5.94 -12.11 -10.99
C LEU A 16 -6.74 -11.87 -12.28
N ARG A 17 -7.48 -10.77 -12.35
CA ARG A 17 -8.33 -10.44 -13.51
C ARG A 17 -7.60 -9.66 -14.58
N LEU A 18 -6.59 -8.87 -14.20
CA LEU A 18 -5.92 -7.93 -15.10
C LEU A 18 -4.88 -8.60 -16.03
N ARG A 19 -4.26 -9.73 -15.68
CA ARG A 19 -3.26 -10.40 -16.54
C ARG A 19 -3.19 -11.92 -16.39
N LYS A 20 -2.87 -12.61 -17.51
CA LYS A 20 -2.68 -14.07 -17.61
C LYS A 20 -1.28 -14.57 -17.18
N ASN A 21 -0.26 -13.71 -17.14
CA ASN A 21 1.16 -14.08 -16.93
C ASN A 21 1.79 -13.42 -15.70
N ASP A 22 0.98 -13.07 -14.71
CA ASP A 22 1.41 -12.34 -13.52
C ASP A 22 1.39 -13.23 -12.27
N ILE A 23 1.97 -12.75 -11.16
CA ILE A 23 1.88 -13.42 -9.85
C ILE A 23 0.98 -12.56 -8.93
N PRO A 24 -0.35 -12.75 -8.94
CA PRO A 24 -1.31 -11.88 -8.24
C PRO A 24 -1.05 -11.78 -6.73
N ALA A 25 -0.55 -12.86 -6.13
CA ALA A 25 -0.12 -12.89 -4.74
C ALA A 25 0.94 -11.82 -4.45
N THR A 26 2.00 -11.83 -5.25
CA THR A 26 3.13 -10.93 -5.10
C THR A 26 2.72 -9.49 -5.41
N ASN A 27 1.87 -9.27 -6.42
CA ASN A 27 1.36 -7.93 -6.74
C ASN A 27 0.44 -7.37 -5.66
N GLY A 28 -0.41 -8.20 -5.06
CA GLY A 28 -1.21 -7.81 -3.89
C GLY A 28 -0.33 -7.38 -2.73
N ILE A 29 0.79 -8.06 -2.51
CA ILE A 29 1.79 -7.69 -1.49
C ILE A 29 2.48 -6.37 -1.86
N HIS A 30 2.92 -6.20 -3.10
CA HIS A 30 3.52 -4.96 -3.57
C HIS A 30 2.60 -3.76 -3.33
N MET A 31 1.34 -3.86 -3.75
CA MET A 31 0.37 -2.78 -3.56
C MET A 31 0.08 -2.50 -2.10
N MET A 32 -0.13 -3.53 -1.28
CA MET A 32 -0.35 -3.31 0.16
C MET A 32 0.85 -2.64 0.83
N SER A 33 2.06 -2.99 0.43
CA SER A 33 3.29 -2.43 0.99
C SER A 33 3.48 -0.98 0.55
N LEU A 34 3.16 -0.66 -0.71
CA LEU A 34 3.16 0.71 -1.23
C LEU A 34 2.15 1.58 -0.50
N LEU A 35 0.90 1.13 -0.35
CA LEU A 35 -0.14 1.85 0.37
C LEU A 35 0.25 2.17 1.81
N LEU A 36 0.70 1.16 2.55
CA LEU A 36 1.14 1.34 3.94
C LEU A 36 2.34 2.28 4.05
N GLY A 37 3.32 2.13 3.15
CA GLY A 37 4.49 3.00 3.10
C GLY A 37 4.12 4.46 2.83
N MET A 38 3.26 4.71 1.85
CA MET A 38 2.81 6.06 1.48
C MET A 38 1.99 6.71 2.58
N ASN A 39 1.00 6.01 3.16
CA ASN A 39 0.19 6.56 4.24
C ASN A 39 1.03 6.86 5.49
N THR A 40 2.00 6.00 5.81
CA THR A 40 2.93 6.23 6.92
C THR A 40 3.78 7.48 6.67
N MET A 41 4.28 7.68 5.44
CA MET A 41 5.01 8.89 5.08
C MET A 41 4.14 10.15 5.21
N ILE A 42 2.91 10.12 4.69
CA ILE A 42 1.99 11.26 4.79
C ILE A 42 1.72 11.61 6.26
N LEU A 43 1.50 10.62 7.13
CA LEU A 43 1.32 10.84 8.57
C LEU A 43 2.54 11.51 9.21
N PHE A 44 3.75 11.01 8.93
CA PHE A 44 4.97 11.63 9.45
C PHE A 44 5.15 13.08 8.96
N LEU A 45 4.80 13.34 7.71
CA LEU A 45 4.87 14.67 7.10
C LEU A 45 3.80 15.63 7.67
N ALA A 46 2.59 15.13 7.94
CA ALA A 46 1.47 15.92 8.43
C ALA A 46 1.58 16.28 9.92
N LEU A 47 2.16 15.39 10.73
CA LEU A 47 2.28 15.61 12.17
C LEU A 47 3.37 16.63 12.55
N ASP A 48 4.13 17.15 11.58
CA ASP A 48 5.21 18.15 11.71
C ASP A 48 6.03 17.96 13.01
N ILE A 49 6.29 16.70 13.35
CA ILE A 49 6.73 16.34 14.70
C ILE A 49 8.13 16.93 14.85
N LYS A 50 8.35 17.70 15.92
CA LYS A 50 9.64 18.17 16.45
C LYS A 50 10.77 17.12 16.48
N PHE A 51 10.46 15.85 16.23
CA PHE A 51 11.37 14.78 15.83
C PHE A 51 12.06 14.98 14.48
N MET A 52 11.78 16.06 13.76
CA MET A 52 12.49 16.46 12.55
C MET A 52 13.99 16.31 12.72
N HIS A 53 14.65 16.58 13.85
CA HIS A 53 16.11 16.37 13.91
C HIS A 53 16.58 14.91 13.80
N LEU A 54 15.87 13.95 14.41
CA LEU A 54 16.20 12.52 14.32
C LEU A 54 15.68 11.93 12.98
N PHE A 55 14.48 12.36 12.59
CA PHE A 55 13.81 11.94 11.37
C PHE A 55 14.46 12.54 10.12
N TYR A 56 15.03 13.75 10.20
CA TYR A 56 15.85 14.42 9.18
C TYR A 56 17.23 13.78 9.07
N ASN A 57 17.74 13.06 10.07
CA ASN A 57 18.90 12.19 9.89
C ASN A 57 18.52 10.90 9.13
N VAL A 58 17.35 10.32 9.41
CA VAL A 58 16.78 9.19 8.65
C VAL A 58 16.34 9.61 7.23
N LEU A 59 15.89 10.85 7.04
CA LEU A 59 15.56 11.50 5.77
C LEU A 59 16.75 12.22 5.12
N LYS A 60 17.90 12.40 5.79
CA LYS A 60 19.18 12.77 5.15
C LYS A 60 19.82 11.57 4.47
N ILE A 61 19.55 10.38 4.98
CA ILE A 61 19.67 9.14 4.20
C ILE A 61 18.63 9.13 3.05
N GLY A 62 17.67 10.08 3.06
CA GLY A 62 16.59 10.36 2.12
C GLY A 62 16.96 10.89 0.74
N LYS A 63 18.01 10.32 0.15
CA LYS A 63 17.81 9.77 -1.20
C LYS A 63 16.96 8.48 -1.19
N TYR A 64 16.79 7.82 -0.03
CA TYR A 64 16.16 6.49 0.11
C TYR A 64 15.12 6.31 1.25
N GLY A 65 14.90 7.31 2.10
CA GLY A 65 14.10 7.23 3.33
C GLY A 65 12.63 6.90 3.12
N GLY A 66 12.02 7.34 2.02
CA GLY A 66 10.68 6.88 1.65
C GLY A 66 10.68 5.41 1.19
N GLY A 67 11.71 5.00 0.44
CA GLY A 67 11.87 3.61 0.04
C GLY A 67 12.00 2.65 1.23
N LEU A 68 12.63 3.07 2.33
CA LEU A 68 12.82 2.23 3.51
C LEU A 68 11.51 1.76 4.14
N PHE A 69 10.49 2.62 4.24
CA PHE A 69 9.19 2.21 4.79
C PHE A 69 8.48 1.23 3.85
N ILE A 70 8.52 1.48 2.54
CA ILE A 70 7.92 0.57 1.54
C ILE A 70 8.63 -0.79 1.60
N VAL A 71 9.96 -0.81 1.68
CA VAL A 71 10.76 -2.04 1.81
C VAL A 71 10.47 -2.75 3.13
N PHE A 72 10.38 -2.02 4.25
CA PHE A 72 10.02 -2.57 5.55
C PHE A 72 8.65 -3.25 5.51
N PHE A 73 7.62 -2.56 5.02
CA PHE A 73 6.29 -3.14 4.88
C PHE A 73 6.27 -4.29 3.88
N TYR A 74 7.10 -4.25 2.83
CA TYR A 74 7.23 -5.35 1.88
C TYR A 74 7.77 -6.61 2.54
N VAL A 75 8.88 -6.52 3.28
CA VAL A 75 9.46 -7.65 4.01
C VAL A 75 8.46 -8.18 5.04
N LEU A 76 7.81 -7.29 5.79
CA LEU A 76 6.79 -7.67 6.76
C LEU A 76 5.62 -8.43 6.10
N ASN A 77 5.05 -7.88 5.03
CA ASN A 77 3.94 -8.48 4.30
C ASN A 77 4.36 -9.79 3.62
N PHE A 78 5.61 -9.90 3.14
CA PHE A 78 6.15 -11.13 2.59
C PHE A 78 6.14 -12.26 3.65
N PHE A 79 6.64 -12.02 4.86
CA PHE A 79 6.60 -13.04 5.91
C PHE A 79 5.18 -13.33 6.41
N LEU A 80 4.35 -12.30 6.58
CA LEU A 80 2.99 -12.46 7.12
C LEU A 80 2.03 -13.14 6.15
N LEU A 81 2.09 -12.81 4.86
CA LEU A 81 1.13 -13.25 3.85
C LEU A 81 1.70 -14.32 2.91
N TYR A 82 2.93 -14.14 2.42
CA TYR A 82 3.53 -14.99 1.39
C TYR A 82 4.18 -16.25 1.95
N TYR A 83 5.17 -16.08 2.84
CA TYR A 83 5.99 -17.18 3.37
C TYR A 83 5.13 -18.24 4.09
N ASN A 84 4.13 -17.78 4.83
CA ASN A 84 3.19 -18.65 5.54
C ASN A 84 2.08 -19.24 4.64
N LYS A 85 2.15 -19.06 3.32
CA LYS A 85 1.11 -19.41 2.33
C LYS A 85 -0.30 -18.96 2.73
N LYS A 86 -0.41 -17.90 3.53
CA LYS A 86 -1.69 -17.37 4.00
C LYS A 86 -2.48 -16.75 2.84
N TYR A 87 -1.82 -16.28 1.79
CA TYR A 87 -2.49 -15.70 0.62
C TYR A 87 -3.48 -16.65 -0.05
N GLU A 88 -3.15 -17.94 -0.19
CA GLU A 88 -4.04 -18.95 -0.78
C GLU A 88 -5.29 -19.17 0.08
N LYS A 89 -5.09 -19.28 1.40
CA LYS A 89 -6.20 -19.44 2.36
C LYS A 89 -7.11 -18.22 2.36
N ILE A 90 -6.54 -17.01 2.37
CA ILE A 90 -7.29 -15.75 2.28
C ILE A 90 -8.06 -15.71 0.97
N TYR A 91 -7.45 -16.08 -0.16
CA TYR A 91 -8.19 -16.08 -1.42
C TYR A 91 -9.35 -17.08 -1.41
N GLN A 92 -9.15 -18.32 -0.96
CA GLN A 92 -10.21 -19.33 -0.92
C GLN A 92 -11.37 -18.92 0.00
N GLU A 93 -11.06 -18.42 1.20
CA GLU A 93 -12.04 -17.98 2.19
C GLU A 93 -12.90 -16.82 1.65
N TYR A 94 -12.26 -15.83 1.02
CA TYR A 94 -12.95 -14.63 0.56
C TYR A 94 -13.58 -14.79 -0.83
N HIS A 95 -12.99 -15.59 -1.71
CA HIS A 95 -13.55 -15.82 -3.05
C HIS A 95 -14.91 -16.54 -2.97
N GLY A 96 -15.06 -17.51 -2.08
CA GLY A 96 -16.35 -18.18 -1.86
C GLY A 96 -17.42 -17.21 -1.33
N LYS A 97 -17.05 -16.34 -0.38
CA LYS A 97 -17.95 -15.40 0.27
C LYS A 97 -18.32 -14.18 -0.59
N TYR A 98 -17.41 -13.72 -1.44
CA TYR A 98 -17.52 -12.45 -2.17
C TYR A 98 -17.50 -12.62 -3.71
N LYS A 99 -17.75 -13.84 -4.21
CA LYS A 99 -17.73 -14.17 -5.64
C LYS A 99 -18.55 -13.22 -6.53
N HIS A 100 -19.66 -12.70 -6.01
CA HIS A 100 -20.58 -11.80 -6.71
C HIS A 100 -20.21 -10.31 -6.56
N GLN A 101 -19.33 -9.96 -5.61
CA GLN A 101 -18.95 -8.57 -5.30
C GLN A 101 -17.73 -8.11 -6.10
N LYS A 102 -17.72 -8.49 -7.37
CA LYS A 102 -16.58 -8.25 -8.28
C LYS A 102 -16.27 -6.77 -8.45
N ALA A 103 -17.30 -5.94 -8.66
CA ALA A 103 -17.13 -4.51 -8.84
C ALA A 103 -16.58 -3.84 -7.57
N ILE A 104 -17.01 -4.30 -6.39
CA ILE A 104 -16.59 -3.74 -5.10
C ILE A 104 -15.08 -3.91 -4.89
N SER A 105 -14.52 -5.09 -5.17
CA SER A 105 -13.07 -5.32 -5.05
C SER A 105 -12.22 -4.36 -5.90
N ILE A 106 -12.69 -4.03 -7.10
CA ILE A 106 -12.02 -3.12 -8.03
C ILE A 106 -12.16 -1.68 -7.52
N ILE A 107 -13.37 -1.28 -7.12
CA ILE A 107 -13.63 0.05 -6.56
C ILE A 107 -12.76 0.30 -5.33
N VAL A 108 -12.71 -0.65 -4.39
CA VAL A 108 -11.86 -0.55 -3.19
C VAL A 108 -10.39 -0.39 -3.57
N SER A 109 -9.89 -1.20 -4.51
CA SER A 109 -8.51 -1.12 -4.98
C SER A 109 -8.19 0.25 -5.60
N ILE A 110 -9.10 0.80 -6.41
CA ILE A 110 -8.94 2.12 -7.04
C ILE A 110 -8.98 3.23 -6.00
N VAL A 111 -9.97 3.25 -5.12
CA VAL A 111 -10.14 4.28 -4.09
C VAL A 111 -8.92 4.36 -3.18
N LEU A 112 -8.44 3.21 -2.69
CA LEU A 112 -7.25 3.17 -1.83
C LEU A 112 -5.99 3.63 -2.55
N SER A 113 -5.87 3.29 -3.85
CA SER A 113 -4.75 3.78 -4.65
C SER A 113 -4.82 5.31 -4.82
N ILE A 114 -5.99 5.86 -5.17
CA ILE A 114 -6.18 7.30 -5.31
C ILE A 114 -5.92 8.02 -3.98
N GLU A 115 -6.37 7.48 -2.86
CA GLU A 115 -6.13 8.07 -1.54
C GLU A 115 -4.63 8.16 -1.23
N ALA A 116 -3.89 7.05 -1.36
CA ALA A 116 -2.47 7.02 -1.03
C ALA A 116 -1.61 7.89 -1.98
N PHE A 117 -1.86 7.79 -3.29
CA PHE A 117 -1.09 8.56 -4.28
C PHE A 117 -1.54 10.01 -4.34
N GLY A 118 -2.86 10.26 -4.31
CA GLY A 118 -3.44 11.59 -4.34
C GLY A 118 -3.12 12.39 -3.09
N GLY A 119 -3.18 11.77 -1.90
CA GLY A 119 -2.77 12.41 -0.64
C GLY A 119 -1.29 12.80 -0.65
N PHE A 120 -0.43 11.94 -1.22
CA PHE A 120 0.98 12.24 -1.38
C PHE A 120 1.22 13.41 -2.34
N ILE A 121 0.59 13.40 -3.52
CA ILE A 121 0.70 14.49 -4.50
C ILE A 121 0.17 15.81 -3.93
N PHE A 122 -0.99 15.79 -3.28
CA PHE A 122 -1.62 16.97 -2.70
C PHE A 122 -0.76 17.61 -1.61
N TYR A 123 -0.09 16.79 -0.78
CA TYR A 123 0.89 17.29 0.19
C TYR A 123 2.01 18.10 -0.48
N PHE A 124 2.60 17.59 -1.57
CA PHE A 124 3.70 18.29 -2.26
C PHE A 124 3.23 19.56 -2.96
N ILE A 125 2.03 19.58 -3.53
CA ILE A 125 1.45 20.76 -4.16
C ILE A 125 1.24 21.87 -3.11
N ILE A 126 0.69 21.54 -1.93
CA ILE A 126 0.49 22.53 -0.86
C ILE A 126 1.82 23.03 -0.29
N ARG A 127 2.80 22.14 -0.10
CA ARG A 127 4.03 22.49 0.61
C ARG A 127 5.09 23.17 -0.26
N TYR A 128 5.08 22.92 -1.58
CA TYR A 128 6.04 23.47 -2.54
C TYR A 128 5.34 24.04 -3.79
N PRO A 129 4.43 25.02 -3.64
CA PRO A 129 3.67 25.55 -4.76
C PRO A 129 4.57 26.11 -5.88
N GLU A 130 5.72 26.69 -5.55
CA GLU A 130 6.70 27.28 -6.48
C GLU A 130 7.37 26.27 -7.44
N LYS A 131 7.19 24.97 -7.22
CA LYS A 131 7.67 23.92 -8.14
C LYS A 131 6.62 23.51 -9.16
N PHE A 132 5.39 23.96 -9.00
CA PHE A 132 4.24 23.55 -9.82
C PHE A 132 3.55 24.74 -10.52
N PHE A 133 3.77 25.96 -10.05
CA PHE A 133 3.27 27.23 -10.60
C PHE A 133 4.41 28.24 -10.74
#